data_AF-U1M0U4-F1
#
_entry.id   AF-U1M0U4-F1
#
_cell.length_a   1.000
_cell.length_b   1.000
_cell.length_c   1.000
_cell.angle_alpha   90.00
_cell.angle_beta   90.00
_cell.angle_gamma   90.00
#
_symmetry.space_group_name_H-M   'P 1'
#
loop_
_entity.id
_entity.type
_entity.pdbx_description
1 polymer ?
#
loop_
_entity_poly.entity_id
_entity_poly.type
_entity_poly.pdbx_seq_one_letter_code
_entity_poly.pdbx_strand_id
1 'polypeptide(L)'
;MKELQRRIDQMIIHLGGYWRPLSGLARLLEEVGEVGGALYANDQSALREELMDVFVISTCLANQYAITLQRQEAGNGQEAQDKTYYRLVREAGEVGRILNAYEGDKKLKASATPGSLQRHIEAVQRAVLDLASQNDFDLYAAIGSLIEDKSSRDFGRFDHTPDPITEASVRAYVAYVEGRYWGGVAAKPFEEASRYREREGHLTRFLKIAEVEGLDGFVIRQPEPPLQTNGSLTAAFQLPDSFVVETERHGADSFLIVRKQG
;
A
#
# COMPACT_ATOMS: atom_id res chain seq x y z
N MET A 1 9.71 9.18 8.51
CA MET A 1 9.01 8.20 7.66
C MET A 1 7.90 8.78 6.81
N LYS A 2 6.93 9.54 7.35
CA LYS A 2 5.86 10.17 6.53
C LYS A 2 6.39 10.89 5.28
N GLU A 3 7.45 11.70 5.45
CA GLU A 3 8.10 12.39 4.33
C GLU A 3 8.78 11.44 3.32
N LEU A 4 9.42 10.37 3.79
CA LEU A 4 10.04 9.38 2.92
C LEU A 4 9.00 8.56 2.15
N GLN A 5 7.91 8.14 2.81
CA GLN A 5 6.77 7.50 2.15
C GLN A 5 6.20 8.40 1.05
N ARG A 6 6.08 9.71 1.33
CA ARG A 6 5.61 10.72 0.36
C ARG A 6 6.56 10.86 -0.83
N ARG A 7 7.87 10.90 -0.60
CA ARG A 7 8.86 10.95 -1.69
C ARG A 7 8.83 9.70 -2.57
N ILE A 8 8.69 8.52 -1.96
CA ILE A 8 8.53 7.25 -2.69
C ILE A 8 7.22 7.23 -3.47
N ASP A 9 6.11 7.69 -2.88
CA ASP A 9 4.81 7.82 -3.57
C ASP A 9 4.93 8.70 -4.82
N GLN A 10 5.59 9.86 -4.70
CA GLN A 10 5.83 10.76 -5.82
C GLN A 10 6.69 10.13 -6.92
N MET A 11 7.75 9.42 -6.54
CA MET A 11 8.59 8.68 -7.47
C MET A 11 7.79 7.63 -8.23
N ILE A 12 7.02 6.79 -7.52
CA ILE A 12 6.24 5.72 -8.14
C ILE A 12 5.17 6.28 -9.08
N ILE A 13 4.48 7.36 -8.70
CA ILE A 13 3.52 8.03 -9.58
C ILE A 13 4.21 8.56 -10.84
N HIS A 14 5.40 9.14 -10.71
CA HIS A 14 6.18 9.62 -11.85
C HIS A 14 6.60 8.49 -12.80
N LEU A 15 6.83 7.29 -12.27
CA LEU A 15 7.21 6.10 -13.04
C LEU A 15 6.04 5.40 -13.76
N GLY A 16 4.79 5.76 -13.43
CA GLY A 16 3.59 5.16 -14.02
C GLY A 16 2.53 4.77 -12.99
N GLY A 17 2.83 4.80 -11.69
CA GLY A 17 1.92 4.39 -10.63
C GLY A 17 2.31 3.06 -10.00
N TYR A 18 1.51 2.62 -9.02
CA TYR A 18 1.80 1.42 -8.25
C TYR A 18 1.56 0.15 -9.06
N TRP A 19 2.35 -0.90 -8.78
CA TRP A 19 2.06 -2.23 -9.32
C TRP A 19 0.76 -2.78 -8.73
N ARG A 20 0.14 -3.76 -9.41
CA ARG A 20 -0.88 -4.59 -8.75
C ARG A 20 -0.26 -5.23 -7.50
N PRO A 21 -0.96 -5.32 -6.37
CA PRO A 21 -0.37 -5.77 -5.10
C PRO A 21 0.37 -7.11 -5.17
N LEU A 22 -0.17 -8.11 -5.91
CA LEU A 22 0.51 -9.41 -6.07
C LEU A 22 1.76 -9.33 -6.96
N SER A 23 1.82 -8.39 -7.91
CA SER A 23 3.04 -8.09 -8.67
C SER A 23 4.07 -7.40 -7.77
N GLY A 24 3.65 -6.48 -6.91
CA GLY A 24 4.51 -5.88 -5.87
C GLY A 24 5.06 -6.92 -4.90
N LEU A 25 4.27 -7.93 -4.52
CA LEU A 25 4.74 -9.07 -3.74
C LEU A 25 5.78 -9.91 -4.49
N ALA A 26 5.55 -10.22 -5.76
CA ALA A 26 6.50 -10.99 -6.56
C ALA A 26 7.86 -10.28 -6.62
N ARG A 27 7.85 -8.97 -6.85
CA ARG A 27 9.05 -8.14 -6.77
C ARG A 27 9.70 -8.19 -5.40
N LEU A 28 8.93 -8.00 -4.31
CA LEU A 28 9.50 -8.08 -2.96
C LEU A 28 10.26 -9.39 -2.72
N LEU A 29 9.71 -10.52 -3.18
CA LEU A 29 10.34 -11.83 -3.03
C LEU A 29 11.57 -12.01 -3.93
N GLU A 30 11.55 -11.41 -5.12
CA GLU A 30 12.69 -11.32 -6.04
C GLU A 30 13.86 -10.59 -5.37
N GLU A 31 13.66 -9.34 -4.93
CA GLU A 31 14.72 -8.54 -4.30
C GLU A 31 15.24 -9.19 -3.01
N VAL A 32 14.38 -9.85 -2.22
CA VAL A 32 14.80 -10.63 -1.03
C VAL A 32 15.71 -11.80 -1.43
N GLY A 33 15.43 -12.46 -2.55
CA GLY A 33 16.31 -13.49 -3.10
C GLY A 33 17.65 -12.94 -3.56
N GLU A 34 17.65 -11.76 -4.18
CA GLU A 34 18.86 -11.06 -4.64
C GLU A 34 19.73 -10.59 -3.46
N VAL A 35 19.14 -10.11 -2.36
CA VAL A 35 19.86 -9.89 -1.08
C VAL A 35 20.59 -11.17 -0.65
N GLY A 36 19.92 -12.33 -0.71
CA GLY A 36 20.54 -13.62 -0.40
C GLY A 36 21.68 -13.98 -1.34
N GLY A 37 21.52 -13.70 -2.63
CA GLY A 37 22.55 -13.89 -3.65
C GLY A 37 23.79 -13.02 -3.39
N ALA A 38 23.58 -11.73 -3.08
CA ALA A 38 24.65 -10.79 -2.77
C ALA A 38 25.41 -11.18 -1.50
N LEU A 39 24.69 -11.60 -0.43
CA LEU A 39 25.31 -12.14 0.78
C LEU A 39 26.16 -13.38 0.50
N TYR A 40 25.64 -14.31 -0.31
CA TYR A 40 26.34 -15.53 -0.69
C TYR A 40 27.61 -15.24 -1.50
N ALA A 41 27.54 -14.29 -2.45
CA ALA A 41 28.67 -13.86 -3.26
C ALA A 41 29.66 -12.93 -2.52
N ASN A 42 29.29 -12.46 -1.32
CA ASN A 42 29.98 -11.40 -0.59
C ASN A 42 30.16 -10.12 -1.45
N ASP A 43 29.14 -9.78 -2.25
CA ASP A 43 29.09 -8.58 -3.08
C ASP A 43 28.40 -7.45 -2.33
N GLN A 44 29.22 -6.54 -1.78
CA GLN A 44 28.75 -5.41 -0.98
C GLN A 44 28.03 -4.34 -1.79
N SER A 45 28.34 -4.22 -3.09
CA SER A 45 27.66 -3.26 -3.97
C SER A 45 26.26 -3.76 -4.28
N ALA A 46 26.14 -5.02 -4.71
CA ALA A 46 24.84 -5.64 -4.94
C ALA A 46 24.01 -5.64 -3.65
N LEU A 47 24.59 -6.05 -2.51
CA LEU A 47 23.86 -6.09 -1.24
C LEU A 47 23.24 -4.73 -0.88
N ARG A 48 23.99 -3.65 -1.07
CA ARG A 48 23.49 -2.29 -0.85
C ARG A 48 22.26 -2.00 -1.73
N GLU A 49 22.36 -2.29 -3.03
CA GLU A 49 21.28 -2.04 -3.99
C GLU A 49 20.03 -2.85 -3.63
N GLU A 50 20.17 -4.15 -3.39
CA GLU A 50 19.01 -5.02 -3.12
C GLU A 50 18.33 -4.72 -1.78
N LEU A 51 19.10 -4.35 -0.75
CA LEU A 51 18.52 -3.89 0.52
C LEU A 51 17.68 -2.62 0.33
N MET A 52 18.13 -1.71 -0.52
CA MET A 52 17.38 -0.50 -0.84
C MET A 52 16.11 -0.82 -1.62
N ASP A 53 16.17 -1.79 -2.53
CA ASP A 53 15.03 -2.19 -3.35
C ASP A 53 13.94 -2.88 -2.53
N VAL A 54 14.32 -3.79 -1.63
CA VAL A 54 13.41 -4.35 -0.61
C VAL A 54 12.76 -3.24 0.23
N PHE A 55 13.52 -2.21 0.64
CA PHE A 55 12.98 -1.11 1.43
C PHE A 55 11.96 -0.28 0.64
N VAL A 56 12.27 0.06 -0.61
CA VAL A 56 11.39 0.84 -1.49
C VAL A 56 10.11 0.05 -1.80
N ILE A 57 10.22 -1.21 -2.22
CA ILE A 57 9.06 -2.03 -2.58
C ILE A 57 8.16 -2.30 -1.36
N SER A 58 8.74 -2.59 -0.20
CA SER A 58 7.97 -2.74 1.04
C SER A 58 7.26 -1.45 1.45
N THR A 59 7.87 -0.29 1.21
CA THR A 59 7.23 1.02 1.40
C THR A 59 6.08 1.24 0.42
N CYS A 60 6.25 0.85 -0.85
CA CYS A 60 5.20 0.93 -1.85
C CYS A 60 3.98 0.08 -1.45
N LEU A 61 4.22 -1.17 -1.01
CA LEU A 61 3.17 -2.03 -0.51
C LEU A 61 2.46 -1.38 0.69
N ALA A 62 3.17 -0.78 1.65
CA ALA A 62 2.54 -0.07 2.76
C ALA A 62 1.61 1.06 2.27
N ASN A 63 2.09 1.87 1.33
CA ASN A 63 1.32 2.98 0.78
C ASN A 63 0.02 2.49 0.13
N GLN A 64 0.05 1.37 -0.62
CA GLN A 64 -1.15 0.80 -1.28
C GLN A 64 -2.27 0.38 -0.30
N TYR A 65 -1.93 0.14 0.96
CA TYR A 65 -2.89 -0.17 2.03
C TYR A 65 -3.09 1.02 2.99
N ALA A 66 -2.73 2.22 2.55
CA ALA A 66 -2.77 3.47 3.31
C ALA A 66 -2.11 3.33 4.71
N ILE A 67 -1.07 2.49 4.83
CA ILE A 67 -0.38 2.24 6.09
C ILE A 67 0.59 3.39 6.39
N THR A 68 0.52 3.90 7.63
CA THR A 68 1.48 4.89 8.14
C THR A 68 2.64 4.17 8.82
N LEU A 69 3.77 4.08 8.13
CA LEU A 69 4.96 3.39 8.63
C LEU A 69 5.65 4.21 9.72
N GLN A 70 6.04 3.52 10.79
CA GLN A 70 6.92 4.08 11.80
C GLN A 70 8.39 4.02 11.37
N ARG A 71 9.21 4.96 11.85
CA ARG A 71 10.65 4.89 11.64
C ARG A 71 11.18 3.66 12.36
N GLN A 72 11.81 2.78 11.61
CA GLN A 72 12.51 1.63 12.14
C GLN A 72 13.95 2.04 12.45
N GLU A 73 14.48 1.52 13.55
CA GLU A 73 15.89 1.65 13.93
C GLU A 73 16.54 0.27 13.82
N ALA A 74 17.82 0.25 13.44
CA ALA A 74 18.61 -0.96 13.50
C ALA A 74 18.75 -1.39 14.96
N GLY A 75 18.66 -2.69 15.20
CA GLY A 75 18.92 -3.29 16.50
C GLY A 75 20.40 -3.19 16.88
N ASN A 76 20.70 -3.60 18.12
CA ASN A 76 22.01 -3.39 18.75
C ASN A 76 23.13 -4.31 18.23
N GLY A 77 23.01 -4.86 17.02
CA GLY A 77 24.09 -5.58 16.32
C GLY A 77 24.53 -6.92 16.93
N GLN A 78 23.73 -7.54 17.81
CA GLN A 78 24.13 -8.81 18.47
C GLN A 78 23.76 -10.06 17.67
N GLU A 79 22.87 -9.95 16.70
CA GLU A 79 22.40 -11.09 15.92
C GLU A 79 23.33 -11.36 14.73
N ALA A 80 23.57 -12.64 14.45
CA ALA A 80 24.34 -13.05 13.28
C ALA A 80 23.60 -12.69 11.97
N GLN A 81 24.37 -12.31 10.95
CA GLN A 81 23.88 -11.83 9.66
C GLN A 81 22.97 -12.84 8.94
N ASP A 82 23.29 -14.13 9.03
CA ASP A 82 22.47 -15.21 8.49
C ASP A 82 21.08 -15.27 9.14
N LYS A 83 21.00 -15.13 10.46
CA LYS A 83 19.74 -15.07 11.20
C LYS A 83 18.93 -13.83 10.85
N THR A 84 19.59 -12.69 10.67
CA THR A 84 18.94 -11.46 10.20
C THR A 84 18.36 -11.65 8.80
N TYR A 85 19.08 -12.29 7.88
CA TYR A 85 18.56 -12.66 6.56
C TYR A 85 17.39 -13.65 6.64
N TYR A 86 17.45 -14.68 7.47
CA TYR A 86 16.32 -15.59 7.67
C TYR A 86 15.09 -14.89 8.26
N ARG A 87 15.28 -13.88 9.12
CA ARG A 87 14.18 -13.02 9.55
C ARG A 87 13.58 -12.26 8.37
N LEU A 88 14.40 -11.65 7.51
CA LEU A 88 13.93 -10.94 6.31
C LEU A 88 13.05 -11.87 5.45
N VAL A 89 13.54 -13.07 5.12
CA VAL A 89 12.80 -14.08 4.35
C VAL A 89 11.49 -14.45 5.04
N ARG A 90 11.51 -14.70 6.36
CA ARG A 90 10.31 -15.06 7.11
C ARG A 90 9.27 -13.94 7.07
N GLU A 91 9.67 -12.70 7.27
CA GLU A 91 8.75 -11.56 7.31
C GLU A 91 8.19 -11.24 5.92
N ALA A 92 9.00 -11.32 4.86
CA ALA A 92 8.52 -11.21 3.48
C ALA A 92 7.51 -12.33 3.12
N GLY A 93 7.75 -13.56 3.61
CA GLY A 93 6.80 -14.66 3.46
C GLY A 93 5.47 -14.42 4.18
N GLU A 94 5.49 -13.77 5.36
CA GLU A 94 4.27 -13.39 6.07
C GLU A 94 3.51 -12.25 5.36
N VAL A 95 4.22 -11.27 4.80
CA VAL A 95 3.62 -10.28 3.88
C VAL A 95 2.92 -11.01 2.72
N GLY A 96 3.59 -11.97 2.08
CA GLY A 96 3.00 -12.74 0.99
C GLY A 96 1.77 -13.55 1.41
N ARG A 97 1.80 -14.16 2.59
CA ARG A 97 0.66 -14.88 3.17
C ARG A 97 -0.55 -13.97 3.37
N ILE A 98 -0.33 -12.72 3.79
CA ILE A 98 -1.39 -11.74 4.04
C ILE A 98 -1.93 -11.18 2.72
N LEU A 99 -1.05 -10.76 1.80
CA LEU A 99 -1.46 -10.24 0.49
C LEU A 99 -2.21 -11.28 -0.33
N ASN A 100 -1.81 -12.56 -0.28
CA ASN A 100 -2.59 -13.62 -0.92
C ASN A 100 -3.99 -13.80 -0.28
N ALA A 101 -4.15 -13.48 1.01
CA ALA A 101 -5.45 -13.48 1.67
C ALA A 101 -6.27 -12.21 1.35
N TYR A 102 -5.65 -11.09 1.01
CA TYR A 102 -6.34 -9.86 0.59
C TYR A 102 -6.75 -9.91 -0.88
N GLU A 103 -5.80 -10.27 -1.74
CA GLU A 103 -5.84 -10.07 -3.19
C GLU A 103 -6.08 -11.37 -3.96
N GLY A 104 -5.70 -12.51 -3.38
CA GLY A 104 -5.85 -13.82 -3.99
C GLY A 104 -7.13 -14.56 -3.60
N ASP A 105 -7.19 -15.83 -4.00
CA ASP A 105 -8.37 -16.70 -3.83
C ASP A 105 -8.58 -17.13 -2.37
N LYS A 106 -7.62 -16.83 -1.49
CA LYS A 106 -7.65 -17.24 -0.10
C LYS A 106 -8.57 -16.34 0.72
N LYS A 107 -9.46 -16.95 1.50
CA LYS A 107 -10.28 -16.24 2.47
C LYS A 107 -9.46 -15.78 3.67
N LEU A 108 -9.84 -14.65 4.26
CA LEU A 108 -9.29 -14.21 5.52
C LEU A 108 -9.62 -15.20 6.63
N LYS A 109 -8.65 -15.47 7.50
CA LYS A 109 -8.87 -16.28 8.69
C LYS A 109 -9.71 -15.48 9.69
N ALA A 110 -10.57 -16.15 10.45
CA ALA A 110 -11.29 -15.53 11.56
C ALA A 110 -10.35 -14.93 12.62
N SER A 111 -9.11 -15.42 12.70
CA SER A 111 -8.06 -14.92 13.59
C SER A 111 -7.18 -13.82 12.94
N ALA A 112 -7.61 -13.21 11.82
CA ALA A 112 -6.88 -12.11 11.22
C ALA A 112 -6.77 -10.96 12.23
N THR A 113 -5.55 -10.50 12.48
CA THR A 113 -5.26 -9.50 13.51
C THR A 113 -5.16 -8.11 12.88
N PRO A 114 -5.78 -7.08 13.48
CA PRO A 114 -5.65 -5.72 13.01
C PRO A 114 -4.19 -5.26 12.85
N GLY A 115 -3.89 -4.56 11.75
CA GLY A 115 -2.55 -4.02 11.45
C GLY A 115 -1.48 -5.08 11.19
N SER A 116 -1.88 -6.33 10.91
CA SER A 116 -0.91 -7.42 10.70
C SER A 116 0.01 -7.15 9.51
N LEU A 117 -0.50 -6.58 8.40
CA LEU A 117 0.35 -6.27 7.26
C LEU A 117 1.39 -5.20 7.61
N GLN A 118 0.97 -4.11 8.27
CA GLN A 118 1.88 -3.06 8.74
C GLN A 118 3.02 -3.66 9.58
N ARG A 119 2.68 -4.50 10.57
CA ARG A 119 3.67 -5.13 11.45
C ARG A 119 4.72 -5.93 10.68
N HIS A 120 4.30 -6.70 9.68
CA HIS A 120 5.23 -7.52 8.89
C HIS A 120 6.06 -6.69 7.91
N ILE A 121 5.48 -5.64 7.30
CA ILE A 121 6.25 -4.69 6.48
C ILE A 121 7.30 -3.96 7.32
N GLU A 122 6.95 -3.48 8.51
CA GLU A 122 7.90 -2.83 9.41
C GLU A 122 9.00 -3.80 9.87
N ALA A 123 8.67 -5.08 10.07
CA ALA A 123 9.64 -6.12 10.40
C ALA A 123 10.59 -6.46 9.23
N VAL A 124 10.10 -6.43 7.98
CA VAL A 124 10.94 -6.48 6.77
C VAL A 124 11.91 -5.31 6.76
N GLN A 125 11.42 -4.07 6.95
CA GLN A 125 12.26 -2.88 6.93
C GLN A 125 13.30 -2.88 8.05
N ARG A 126 12.95 -3.38 9.23
CA ARG A 126 13.91 -3.54 10.33
C ARG A 126 15.02 -4.52 9.97
N ALA A 127 14.67 -5.69 9.41
CA ALA A 127 15.68 -6.67 9.00
C ALA A 127 16.62 -6.11 7.91
N VAL A 128 16.09 -5.30 6.98
CA VAL A 128 16.88 -4.57 5.99
C VAL A 128 17.86 -3.59 6.65
N LEU A 129 17.41 -2.79 7.62
CA LEU A 129 18.25 -1.83 8.33
C LEU A 129 19.32 -2.53 9.20
N ASP A 130 18.98 -3.67 9.80
CA ASP A 130 19.93 -4.49 10.54
C ASP A 130 21.04 -5.01 9.62
N LEU A 131 20.68 -5.57 8.45
CA LEU A 131 21.66 -6.02 7.45
C LEU A 131 22.52 -4.85 6.94
N ALA A 132 21.92 -3.70 6.66
CA ALA A 132 22.65 -2.52 6.23
C ALA A 132 23.66 -2.08 7.30
N SER A 133 23.24 -2.00 8.57
CA SER A 133 24.11 -1.64 9.69
C SER A 133 25.23 -2.64 9.92
N GLN A 134 24.97 -3.95 9.76
CA GLN A 134 26.00 -5.01 9.89
C GLN A 134 27.06 -4.95 8.77
N ASN A 135 26.76 -4.25 7.67
CA ASN A 135 27.65 -4.08 6.51
C ASN A 135 28.07 -2.61 6.34
N ASP A 136 28.06 -1.82 7.43
CA ASP A 136 28.50 -0.42 7.47
C ASP A 136 27.84 0.49 6.41
N PHE A 137 26.56 0.25 6.14
CA PHE A 137 25.76 1.00 5.19
C PHE A 137 24.63 1.79 5.87
N ASP A 138 24.62 3.12 5.70
CA ASP A 138 23.50 3.97 6.11
C ASP A 138 22.45 4.06 4.99
N LEU A 139 21.43 3.22 5.10
CA LEU A 139 20.33 3.16 4.14
C LEU A 139 19.47 4.43 4.13
N TYR A 140 19.29 5.10 5.28
CA TYR A 140 18.50 6.35 5.32
C TYR A 140 19.23 7.51 4.65
N ALA A 141 20.56 7.56 4.76
CA ALA A 141 21.35 8.56 4.05
C ALA A 141 21.33 8.35 2.53
N ALA A 142 21.32 7.09 2.08
CA ALA A 142 21.41 6.74 0.66
C ALA A 142 20.06 6.72 -0.09
N ILE A 143 18.94 6.54 0.60
CA ILE A 143 17.63 6.42 -0.09
C ILE A 143 17.23 7.70 -0.83
N GLY A 144 17.72 8.86 -0.37
CA GLY A 144 17.43 10.15 -0.99
C GLY A 144 17.92 10.25 -2.43
N SER A 145 19.19 9.88 -2.68
CA SER A 145 19.78 9.90 -4.03
C SER A 145 19.19 8.81 -4.92
N LEU A 146 18.87 7.63 -4.37
CA LEU A 146 18.24 6.56 -5.14
C LEU A 146 16.88 6.95 -5.71
N ILE A 147 16.06 7.66 -4.91
CA ILE A 147 14.75 8.12 -5.39
C ILE A 147 14.90 8.97 -6.67
N GLU A 148 15.95 9.78 -6.74
CA GLU A 148 16.28 10.61 -7.90
C GLU A 148 16.82 9.75 -9.06
N ASP A 149 17.75 8.84 -8.78
CA ASP A 149 18.36 7.96 -9.78
C ASP A 149 17.36 6.99 -10.41
N LYS A 150 16.49 6.34 -9.62
CA LYS A 150 15.43 5.44 -10.14
C LYS A 150 14.40 6.18 -10.95
N SER A 151 13.98 7.37 -10.49
CA SER A 151 13.04 8.20 -11.22
C SER A 151 13.51 8.52 -12.64
N SER A 152 14.81 8.73 -12.84
CA SER A 152 15.37 9.02 -14.17
C SER A 152 15.55 7.78 -15.05
N ARG A 153 16.02 6.66 -14.47
CA ARG A 153 16.31 5.42 -15.21
C ARG A 153 15.05 4.71 -15.71
N ASP A 154 14.00 4.69 -14.89
CA ASP A 154 12.83 3.84 -15.13
C ASP A 154 11.63 4.57 -15.72
N PHE A 155 11.79 5.85 -16.05
CA PHE A 155 10.72 6.66 -16.61
C PHE A 155 10.13 6.03 -17.89
N GLY A 156 8.81 5.81 -17.88
CA GLY A 156 8.09 5.23 -19.01
C GLY A 156 8.27 3.72 -19.19
N ARG A 157 8.89 3.01 -18.24
CA ARG A 157 9.01 1.53 -18.29
C ARG A 157 7.74 0.80 -17.83
N PHE A 158 6.78 1.50 -17.22
CA PHE A 158 5.61 0.88 -16.60
C PHE A 158 4.31 1.48 -17.11
N ASP A 159 3.33 0.60 -17.33
CA ASP A 159 1.97 0.99 -17.65
C ASP A 159 1.25 1.56 -16.43
N HIS A 160 0.39 2.55 -16.67
CA HIS A 160 -0.43 3.10 -15.60
C HIS A 160 -1.44 2.07 -15.08
N THR A 161 -1.29 1.69 -13.82
CA THR A 161 -2.19 0.77 -13.13
C THR A 161 -3.04 1.55 -12.12
N PRO A 162 -4.38 1.46 -12.19
CA PRO A 162 -5.27 2.06 -11.19
C PRO A 162 -5.02 1.49 -9.80
N ASP A 163 -4.92 2.37 -8.80
CA ASP A 163 -4.78 2.00 -7.39
C ASP A 163 -5.70 2.89 -6.53
N PRO A 164 -6.44 2.33 -5.57
CA PRO A 164 -7.38 3.11 -4.76
C PRO A 164 -6.71 4.26 -3.99
N ILE A 165 -5.40 4.22 -3.71
CA ILE A 165 -4.72 5.33 -3.03
C ILE A 165 -4.28 6.44 -3.98
N THR A 166 -4.31 6.24 -5.29
CA THR A 166 -3.97 7.26 -6.30
C THR A 166 -5.19 7.89 -6.95
N GLU A 167 -6.39 7.35 -6.73
CA GLU A 167 -7.64 7.92 -7.24
C GLU A 167 -7.85 9.37 -6.81
N ALA A 168 -8.37 10.20 -7.73
CA ALA A 168 -8.58 11.62 -7.49
C ALA A 168 -9.57 11.88 -6.34
N SER A 169 -10.50 10.94 -6.10
CA SER A 169 -11.48 10.98 -5.02
C SER A 169 -10.79 11.00 -3.65
N VAL A 170 -9.88 10.05 -3.40
CA VAL A 170 -9.16 10.00 -2.13
C VAL A 170 -8.14 11.11 -2.00
N ARG A 171 -7.39 11.44 -3.07
CA ARG A 171 -6.37 12.50 -3.04
C ARG A 171 -6.97 13.87 -2.71
N ALA A 172 -8.19 14.15 -3.18
CA ALA A 172 -8.92 15.35 -2.80
C ALA A 172 -9.44 15.27 -1.37
N TYR A 173 -10.06 14.16 -0.98
CA TYR A 173 -10.70 14.03 0.33
C TYR A 173 -9.71 14.11 1.50
N VAL A 174 -8.53 13.49 1.38
CA VAL A 174 -7.50 13.53 2.43
C VAL A 174 -6.91 14.92 2.66
N ALA A 175 -7.11 15.86 1.73
CA ALA A 175 -6.75 17.26 1.94
C ALA A 175 -7.73 17.98 2.89
N TYR A 176 -8.94 17.44 3.09
CA TYR A 176 -9.95 17.96 4.01
C TYR A 176 -9.99 17.19 5.33
N VAL A 177 -9.88 15.87 5.28
CA VAL A 177 -9.98 14.98 6.45
C VAL A 177 -8.77 14.06 6.52
N GLU A 178 -7.91 14.26 7.52
CA GLU A 178 -6.79 13.35 7.74
C GLU A 178 -7.29 11.96 8.16
N GLY A 179 -6.74 10.92 7.54
CA GLY A 179 -7.06 9.54 7.84
C GLY A 179 -6.56 8.59 6.75
N ARG A 180 -6.90 7.33 6.90
CA ARG A 180 -6.48 6.20 6.06
C ARG A 180 -7.64 5.78 5.17
N TYR A 181 -7.66 6.33 3.96
CA TYR A 181 -8.76 6.15 3.04
C TYR A 181 -8.30 5.46 1.76
N TRP A 182 -9.24 4.76 1.14
CA TRP A 182 -9.17 4.33 -0.25
C TRP A 182 -10.15 5.13 -1.09
N GLY A 183 -9.85 5.31 -2.36
CA GLY A 183 -10.67 6.02 -3.32
C GLY A 183 -11.28 5.07 -4.35
N GLY A 184 -12.50 5.39 -4.77
CA GLY A 184 -13.10 4.82 -5.97
C GLY A 184 -12.77 5.62 -7.21
N VAL A 185 -12.89 4.96 -8.35
CA VAL A 185 -12.73 5.56 -9.68
C VAL A 185 -13.69 6.72 -9.89
N ALA A 186 -13.40 7.58 -10.87
CA ALA A 186 -14.26 8.70 -11.20
C ALA A 186 -15.69 8.23 -11.54
N ALA A 187 -16.69 8.74 -10.81
CA ALA A 187 -18.11 8.57 -11.10
C ALA A 187 -18.53 9.40 -12.32
N LYS A 188 -19.43 8.87 -13.15
CA LYS A 188 -19.92 9.59 -14.34
C LYS A 188 -21.21 10.35 -14.01
N PRO A 189 -21.45 11.53 -14.62
CA PRO A 189 -22.73 12.22 -14.47
C PRO A 189 -23.90 11.32 -14.86
N PHE A 190 -24.99 11.38 -14.08
CA PHE A 190 -26.20 10.56 -14.28
C PHE A 190 -25.97 9.04 -14.20
N GLU A 191 -24.84 8.58 -13.66
CA GLU A 191 -24.60 7.15 -13.49
C GLU A 191 -25.44 6.60 -12.32
N GLU A 192 -26.07 5.45 -12.54
CA GLU A 192 -26.73 4.69 -11.48
C GLU A 192 -25.69 4.11 -10.52
N ALA A 193 -25.93 4.20 -9.21
CA ALA A 193 -25.01 3.73 -8.18
C ALA A 193 -24.68 2.22 -8.33
N SER A 194 -25.64 1.40 -8.78
CA SER A 194 -25.39 -0.03 -9.07
C SER A 194 -24.45 -0.23 -10.26
N ARG A 195 -24.56 0.60 -11.32
CA ARG A 195 -23.63 0.56 -12.46
C ARG A 195 -22.25 1.06 -12.10
N TYR A 196 -22.17 2.09 -11.26
CA TYR A 196 -20.90 2.53 -10.69
C TYR A 196 -20.24 1.37 -9.93
N ARG A 197 -21.00 0.65 -9.09
CA ARG A 197 -20.53 -0.51 -8.32
C ARG A 197 -19.97 -1.64 -9.19
N GLU A 198 -20.59 -1.92 -10.35
CA GLU A 198 -20.13 -2.96 -11.28
C GLU A 198 -18.76 -2.63 -11.91
N ARG A 199 -18.50 -1.34 -12.15
CA ARG A 199 -17.22 -0.85 -12.69
C ARG A 199 -16.15 -0.66 -11.61
N GLU A 200 -16.56 -0.27 -10.41
CA GLU A 200 -15.68 0.01 -9.28
C GLU A 200 -15.12 -1.29 -8.67
N GLY A 201 -13.88 -1.62 -9.06
CA GLY A 201 -13.21 -2.86 -8.67
C GLY A 201 -12.59 -2.88 -7.28
N HIS A 202 -12.39 -1.73 -6.64
CA HIS A 202 -11.68 -1.62 -5.35
C HIS A 202 -12.61 -1.72 -4.14
N LEU A 203 -13.88 -1.32 -4.25
CA LEU A 203 -14.79 -1.35 -3.09
C LEU A 203 -14.97 -2.76 -2.51
N THR A 204 -15.01 -3.82 -3.33
CA THR A 204 -15.09 -5.21 -2.81
C THR A 204 -13.86 -5.58 -1.98
N ARG A 205 -12.68 -5.14 -2.43
CA ARG A 205 -11.42 -5.35 -1.75
C ARG A 205 -11.37 -4.53 -0.45
N PHE A 206 -11.83 -3.29 -0.48
CA PHE A 206 -11.98 -2.45 0.71
C PHE A 206 -12.83 -3.13 1.79
N LEU A 207 -14.04 -3.57 1.43
CA LEU A 207 -14.97 -4.21 2.39
C LEU A 207 -14.38 -5.45 3.06
N LYS A 208 -13.49 -6.15 2.35
CA LYS A 208 -12.79 -7.33 2.88
C LYS A 208 -11.71 -6.97 3.90
N ILE A 209 -11.01 -5.84 3.72
CA ILE A 209 -9.78 -5.57 4.48
C ILE A 209 -9.88 -4.37 5.43
N ALA A 210 -10.87 -3.49 5.25
CA ALA A 210 -10.94 -2.20 5.94
C ALA A 210 -10.82 -2.35 7.47
N GLU A 211 -11.52 -3.31 8.05
CA GLU A 211 -11.43 -3.59 9.48
C GLU A 211 -10.06 -4.14 9.90
N VAL A 212 -9.50 -5.07 9.12
CA VAL A 212 -8.23 -5.73 9.46
C VAL A 212 -7.06 -4.77 9.31
N GLU A 213 -7.10 -3.85 8.34
CA GLU A 213 -6.02 -2.89 8.17
C GLU A 213 -6.30 -1.55 8.84
N GLY A 214 -7.49 -1.34 9.39
CA GLY A 214 -7.88 -0.08 10.04
C GLY A 214 -7.96 1.07 9.03
N LEU A 215 -8.67 0.85 7.91
CA LEU A 215 -9.04 1.91 6.97
C LEU A 215 -10.28 2.64 7.48
N ASP A 216 -10.24 3.96 7.45
CA ASP A 216 -11.29 4.86 7.95
C ASP A 216 -12.47 4.97 6.97
N GLY A 217 -12.25 4.70 5.69
CA GLY A 217 -13.33 4.72 4.71
C GLY A 217 -12.91 4.51 3.25
N PHE A 218 -13.91 4.27 2.43
CA PHE A 218 -13.80 4.28 0.97
C PHE A 218 -14.54 5.49 0.41
N VAL A 219 -13.83 6.31 -0.35
CA VAL A 219 -14.25 7.65 -0.76
C VAL A 219 -14.65 7.63 -2.22
N ILE A 220 -15.84 8.13 -2.51
CA ILE A 220 -16.35 8.32 -3.88
C ILE A 220 -16.71 9.80 -4.03
N ARG A 221 -16.05 10.51 -4.94
CA ARG A 221 -16.43 11.89 -5.26
C ARG A 221 -17.70 11.88 -6.11
N GLN A 222 -18.71 12.64 -5.71
CA GLN A 222 -19.96 12.73 -6.46
C GLN A 222 -19.76 13.53 -7.75
N PRO A 223 -20.33 13.06 -8.88
CA PRO A 223 -20.40 13.85 -10.10
C PRO A 223 -21.48 14.93 -9.97
N GLU A 224 -21.51 15.86 -10.93
CA GLU A 224 -22.64 16.77 -11.11
C GLU A 224 -23.33 16.45 -12.45
N PRO A 225 -24.59 16.00 -12.45
CA PRO A 225 -25.42 15.66 -11.28
C PRO A 225 -24.96 14.39 -10.51
N PRO A 226 -25.33 14.24 -9.22
CA PRO A 226 -24.94 13.10 -8.37
C PRO A 226 -25.36 11.73 -8.90
N LEU A 227 -24.79 10.67 -8.31
CA LEU A 227 -25.17 9.29 -8.65
C LEU A 227 -26.67 9.07 -8.42
N GLN A 228 -27.31 8.40 -9.37
CA GLN A 228 -28.72 8.05 -9.29
C GLN A 228 -28.91 6.78 -8.47
N THR A 229 -30.01 6.69 -7.72
CA THR A 229 -30.37 5.50 -6.97
C THR A 229 -31.89 5.36 -6.87
N ASN A 230 -32.39 4.15 -7.15
CA ASN A 230 -33.80 3.79 -7.00
C ASN A 230 -34.15 3.31 -5.57
N GLY A 231 -33.22 3.44 -4.62
CA GLY A 231 -33.35 3.04 -3.23
C GLY A 231 -32.24 3.64 -2.36
N SER A 232 -31.80 2.94 -1.31
CA SER A 232 -30.65 3.39 -0.52
C SER A 232 -29.32 3.12 -1.23
N LEU A 233 -28.32 3.99 -1.02
CA LEU A 233 -26.96 3.79 -1.54
C LEU A 233 -26.32 2.52 -0.96
N THR A 234 -26.61 2.17 0.30
CA THR A 234 -26.16 0.91 0.92
C THR A 234 -26.63 -0.31 0.13
N ALA A 235 -27.91 -0.33 -0.28
CA ALA A 235 -28.46 -1.42 -1.09
C ALA A 235 -27.87 -1.40 -2.51
N ALA A 236 -27.75 -0.22 -3.14
CA ALA A 236 -27.19 -0.08 -4.48
C ALA A 236 -25.72 -0.53 -4.57
N PHE A 237 -24.92 -0.26 -3.53
CA PHE A 237 -23.53 -0.72 -3.43
C PHE A 237 -23.38 -2.13 -2.85
N GLN A 238 -24.48 -2.79 -2.46
CA GLN A 238 -24.49 -4.13 -1.90
C GLN A 238 -23.55 -4.24 -0.68
N LEU A 239 -23.64 -3.26 0.22
CA LEU A 239 -22.80 -3.23 1.41
C LEU A 239 -23.29 -4.25 2.45
N PRO A 240 -22.39 -4.94 3.17
CA PRO A 240 -22.76 -5.68 4.38
C PRO A 240 -23.36 -4.76 5.43
N ASP A 241 -24.19 -5.31 6.33
CA ASP A 241 -24.85 -4.54 7.41
C ASP A 241 -23.86 -3.81 8.33
N SER A 242 -22.61 -4.28 8.41
CA SER A 242 -21.54 -3.65 9.17
C SER A 242 -20.99 -2.37 8.51
N PHE A 243 -21.46 -1.96 7.34
CA PHE A 243 -21.02 -0.76 6.63
C PHE A 243 -22.19 0.18 6.31
N VAL A 244 -21.89 1.48 6.27
CA VAL A 244 -22.81 2.56 5.90
C VAL A 244 -22.21 3.46 4.86
N VAL A 245 -23.08 4.19 4.16
CA VAL A 245 -22.70 5.28 3.26
C VAL A 245 -23.10 6.60 3.90
N GLU A 246 -22.13 7.46 4.14
CA GLU A 246 -22.34 8.83 4.59
C GLU A 246 -22.06 9.82 3.46
N THR A 247 -22.79 10.92 3.43
CA THR A 247 -22.53 12.01 2.47
C THR A 247 -21.87 13.17 3.19
N GLU A 248 -20.71 13.58 2.70
CA GLU A 248 -19.97 14.72 3.22
C GLU A 248 -19.77 15.77 2.14
N ARG A 249 -19.81 17.05 2.52
CA ARG A 249 -19.57 18.17 1.61
C ARG A 249 -18.43 19.03 2.13
N HIS A 250 -17.41 19.20 1.30
CA HIS A 250 -16.21 19.98 1.60
C HIS A 250 -16.01 21.02 0.48
N GLY A 251 -16.36 22.27 0.76
CA GLY A 251 -16.37 23.33 -0.25
C GLY A 251 -17.34 23.05 -1.40
N ALA A 252 -16.83 23.03 -2.63
CA ALA A 252 -17.60 22.71 -3.83
C ALA A 252 -17.80 21.20 -4.02
N ASP A 253 -17.02 20.37 -3.32
CA ASP A 253 -17.01 18.93 -3.50
C ASP A 253 -18.02 18.23 -2.59
N SER A 254 -18.69 17.21 -3.14
CA SER A 254 -19.52 16.28 -2.39
C SER A 254 -18.93 14.88 -2.51
N PHE A 255 -18.88 14.15 -1.41
CA PHE A 255 -18.31 12.82 -1.32
C PHE A 255 -19.30 11.84 -0.69
N LEU A 256 -19.29 10.59 -1.15
CA LEU A 256 -19.85 9.46 -0.42
C LEU A 256 -18.71 8.73 0.27
N ILE A 257 -18.86 8.47 1.56
CA ILE A 257 -17.89 7.76 2.36
C ILE A 257 -18.51 6.45 2.83
N VAL A 258 -17.98 5.33 2.33
CA VAL A 258 -18.33 4.01 2.86
C VAL A 258 -17.45 3.72 4.07
N ARG A 259 -18.03 3.54 5.25
CA ARG A 259 -17.29 3.27 6.49
C ARG A 259 -17.98 2.20 7.33
N LYS A 260 -17.23 1.56 8.22
CA LYS A 260 -17.78 0.57 9.16
C LYS A 260 -18.70 1.26 10.17
N GLN A 261 -19.83 0.64 10.51
CA GLN A 261 -20.65 1.07 11.64
C GLN A 261 -19.88 0.84 12.96
N GLY A 262 -19.87 1.87 13.82
CA GLY A 262 -19.25 1.82 15.14
C GLY A 262 -19.92 0.85 16.10
#